data_AF-A0A6N3JVC6-F1
#
_entry.id   AF-A0A6N3JVC6-F1
#
_cell.length_a   1.000
_cell.length_b   1.000
_cell.length_c   1.000
_cell.angle_alpha   90.00
_cell.angle_beta   90.00
_cell.angle_gamma   90.00
#
_symmetry.space_group_name_H-M   'P 1'
#
loop_
_entity.id
_entity.type
_entity.pdbx_description
1 polymer ?
#
loop_
_entity_poly.entity_id
_entity_poly.type
_entity_poly.pdbx_seq_one_letter_code
_entity_poly.pdbx_strand_id
1 'polypeptide(L)'
;MTQPTPPYTAADIQMIVAATEQHSLSPGQPDADGNDPCSCGQWREGADGSSWDEHMAEVSLAALAAAGRLMPADASTEWTWKHNNYVSTASATTDREEAERAVWRCRTANPGDPVRLMRRTVTDWTPAGVKP
;
A
#
# COMPACT_ATOMS: atom_id res chain seq x y z
N MET A 1 17.54 24.55 -23.52
CA MET A 1 16.32 24.05 -22.85
C MET A 1 16.73 22.77 -22.14
N THR A 2 16.92 22.82 -20.82
CA THR A 2 17.30 21.65 -20.03
C THR A 2 16.02 20.89 -19.72
N GLN A 3 15.87 19.67 -20.24
CA GLN A 3 14.77 18.80 -19.80
C GLN A 3 14.86 18.65 -18.28
N PRO A 4 13.74 18.75 -17.53
CA PRO A 4 13.75 18.37 -16.13
C PRO A 4 14.21 16.92 -16.06
N THR A 5 15.27 16.67 -15.28
CA THR A 5 15.75 15.32 -15.02
C THR A 5 14.55 14.53 -14.46
N PRO A 6 14.18 13.38 -15.06
CA PRO A 6 13.08 12.59 -14.52
C PRO A 6 13.40 12.26 -13.05
N PRO A 7 12.39 12.27 -12.16
CA PRO A 7 12.60 12.07 -10.72
C PRO A 7 13.23 10.70 -10.41
N TYR A 8 13.18 9.77 -11.37
CA TYR A 8 13.77 8.45 -11.28
C TYR A 8 14.65 8.17 -12.51
N THR A 9 15.82 7.59 -12.27
CA THR A 9 16.79 7.20 -13.28
C THR A 9 16.49 5.81 -13.83
N ALA A 10 17.11 5.44 -14.97
CA ALA A 10 17.02 4.08 -15.50
C ALA A 10 17.50 3.01 -14.50
N ALA A 11 18.47 3.37 -13.63
CA ALA A 11 18.93 2.49 -12.56
C ALA A 11 17.85 2.28 -11.49
N ASP A 12 17.07 3.32 -11.16
CA ASP A 12 15.97 3.22 -10.21
C ASP A 12 14.83 2.34 -10.75
N ILE A 13 14.54 2.44 -12.05
CA ILE A 13 13.60 1.55 -12.73
C ILE A 13 14.09 0.10 -12.68
N GLN A 14 15.37 -0.16 -12.94
CA GLN A 14 15.92 -1.52 -12.84
C GLN A 14 15.86 -2.10 -11.42
N MET A 15 16.06 -1.27 -10.39
CA MET A 15 15.91 -1.72 -9.00
C MET A 15 14.47 -2.11 -8.67
N ILE A 16 13.49 -1.31 -9.11
CA ILE A 16 12.07 -1.63 -8.95
C ILE A 16 11.74 -2.94 -9.64
N VAL A 17 12.17 -3.11 -10.90
CA VAL A 17 11.94 -4.34 -11.68
C VAL A 17 12.55 -5.55 -10.97
N ALA A 18 13.80 -5.46 -10.52
CA ALA A 18 14.45 -6.56 -9.80
C ALA A 18 13.74 -6.91 -8.48
N ALA A 19 13.23 -5.92 -7.76
CA ALA A 19 12.47 -6.13 -6.54
C ALA A 19 11.11 -6.78 -6.82
N THR A 20 10.37 -6.31 -7.83
CA THR A 20 9.10 -6.93 -8.22
C THR A 20 9.29 -8.36 -8.74
N GLU A 21 10.35 -8.62 -9.52
CA GLU A 21 10.69 -9.97 -9.99
C GLU A 21 11.03 -10.93 -8.84
N GLN A 22 11.82 -10.48 -7.84
CA GLN A 22 12.10 -11.27 -6.64
C GLN A 22 10.83 -11.63 -5.85
N HIS A 23 9.82 -10.78 -5.94
CA HIS A 23 8.53 -10.97 -5.29
C HIS A 23 7.52 -11.72 -6.18
N SER A 24 7.92 -12.12 -7.40
CA SER A 24 7.03 -12.69 -8.43
C SER A 24 5.83 -11.78 -8.77
N LEU A 25 6.05 -10.46 -8.69
CA LEU A 25 5.07 -9.45 -9.03
C LEU A 25 5.31 -8.94 -10.44
N SER A 26 4.24 -8.89 -11.25
CA SER A 26 4.30 -8.37 -12.61
C SER A 26 3.09 -7.50 -12.92
N PRO A 27 3.27 -6.38 -13.65
CA PRO A 27 2.16 -5.53 -14.07
C PRO A 27 1.18 -6.31 -14.96
N GLY A 28 -0.12 -6.12 -14.71
CA GLY A 28 -1.16 -6.71 -15.56
C GLY A 28 -1.32 -8.23 -15.41
N GLN A 29 -0.73 -8.84 -14.37
CA GLN A 29 -1.26 -10.14 -13.94
C GLN A 29 -2.68 -9.91 -13.42
N PRO A 30 -3.69 -10.64 -13.96
CA PRO A 30 -4.99 -10.67 -13.33
C PRO A 30 -4.78 -11.20 -11.91
N ASP A 31 -5.42 -10.56 -10.95
CA ASP A 31 -5.55 -10.88 -9.54
C ASP A 31 -4.80 -12.16 -9.19
N ALA A 32 -3.70 -12.09 -8.44
CA ALA A 32 -3.02 -13.31 -8.02
C ALA A 32 -4.00 -14.19 -7.25
N ASP A 33 -4.62 -15.08 -8.01
CA ASP A 33 -5.48 -16.11 -7.54
C ASP A 33 -4.60 -17.03 -6.69
N GLY A 34 -5.22 -17.92 -5.95
CA GLY A 34 -4.54 -18.67 -4.90
C GLY A 34 -3.35 -19.56 -5.35
N ASN A 35 -2.95 -19.50 -6.62
CA ASN A 35 -1.90 -20.28 -7.27
C ASN A 35 -0.55 -19.55 -7.41
N ASP A 36 -0.51 -18.21 -7.47
CA ASP A 36 0.75 -17.44 -7.61
C ASP A 36 0.96 -16.47 -6.42
N PRO A 37 1.18 -17.00 -5.19
CA PRO A 37 1.47 -16.15 -4.05
C PRO A 37 2.81 -15.43 -4.20
N CYS A 38 2.89 -14.18 -3.71
CA CYS A 38 4.16 -13.47 -3.62
C CYS A 38 5.20 -14.33 -2.89
N SER A 39 6.44 -14.32 -3.39
CA SER A 39 7.56 -15.00 -2.72
C SER A 39 7.82 -14.45 -1.31
N CYS A 40 7.37 -13.22 -1.05
CA CYS A 40 7.34 -12.58 0.24
C CYS A 40 6.23 -13.15 1.14
N GLY A 41 6.58 -14.11 2.00
CA GLY A 41 5.67 -14.57 3.05
C GLY A 41 4.35 -15.18 2.55
N GLN A 42 4.30 -15.60 1.28
CA GLN A 42 3.09 -16.15 0.65
C GLN A 42 1.92 -15.15 0.60
N TRP A 43 2.20 -13.84 0.48
CA TRP A 43 1.16 -12.82 0.38
C TRP A 43 0.24 -13.09 -0.83
N ARG A 44 -1.06 -12.83 -0.64
CA ARG A 44 -2.14 -13.06 -1.61
C ARG A 44 -3.05 -11.84 -1.63
N GLU A 45 -3.59 -11.52 -2.80
CA GLU A 45 -4.55 -10.43 -2.93
C GLU A 45 -5.77 -10.64 -2.03
N GLY A 46 -6.22 -9.55 -1.39
CA GLY A 46 -7.37 -9.56 -0.51
C GLY A 46 -7.16 -10.27 0.84
N ALA A 47 -5.99 -10.86 1.11
CA ALA A 47 -5.70 -11.50 2.40
C ALA A 47 -5.78 -10.51 3.58
N ASP A 48 -5.34 -9.28 3.34
CA ASP A 48 -5.43 -8.14 4.24
C ASP A 48 -6.29 -7.00 3.65
N GLY A 49 -7.00 -7.26 2.56
CA GLY A 49 -7.80 -6.27 1.82
C GLY A 49 -7.00 -5.36 0.89
N SER A 50 -5.69 -5.57 0.72
CA SER A 50 -4.90 -4.86 -0.29
C SER A 50 -4.98 -5.53 -1.66
N SER A 51 -4.90 -4.72 -2.73
CA SER A 51 -4.89 -5.20 -4.11
C SER A 51 -3.47 -5.56 -4.58
N TRP A 52 -3.38 -6.29 -5.70
CA TRP A 52 -2.10 -6.59 -6.34
C TRP A 52 -1.29 -5.32 -6.66
N ASP A 53 -1.95 -4.29 -7.16
CA ASP A 53 -1.32 -3.00 -7.48
C ASP A 53 -0.82 -2.27 -6.24
N GLU A 54 -1.58 -2.30 -5.14
CA GLU A 54 -1.16 -1.73 -3.86
C GLU A 54 0.09 -2.44 -3.33
N HIS A 55 0.13 -3.77 -3.40
CA HIS A 55 1.30 -4.53 -2.96
C HIS A 55 2.53 -4.31 -3.85
N MET A 56 2.35 -4.22 -5.17
CA MET A 56 3.43 -3.81 -6.09
C MET A 56 3.99 -2.43 -5.75
N ALA A 57 3.12 -1.48 -5.41
CA ALA A 57 3.54 -0.15 -4.99
C ALA A 57 4.36 -0.21 -3.68
N GLU A 58 3.94 -1.01 -2.70
CA GLU A 58 4.68 -1.20 -1.44
C GLU A 58 6.08 -1.77 -1.67
N VAL A 59 6.21 -2.82 -2.49
CA VAL A 59 7.51 -3.42 -2.83
C VAL A 59 8.40 -2.43 -3.56
N SER A 60 7.83 -1.67 -4.50
CA SER A 60 8.55 -0.64 -5.26
C SER A 60 9.07 0.48 -4.34
N LEU A 61 8.23 0.97 -3.42
CA LEU A 61 8.60 1.97 -2.43
C LEU A 61 9.68 1.45 -1.49
N ALA A 62 9.57 0.20 -1.01
CA ALA A 62 10.57 -0.42 -0.15
C ALA A 62 11.94 -0.53 -0.85
N ALA A 63 11.97 -0.92 -2.13
CA ALA A 63 13.20 -1.00 -2.91
C ALA A 63 13.88 0.37 -3.06
N LEU A 64 13.10 1.41 -3.38
CA LEU A 64 13.61 2.78 -3.49
C LEU A 64 14.09 3.33 -2.14
N ALA A 65 13.38 3.04 -1.04
CA ALA A 65 13.80 3.42 0.31
C ALA A 65 15.10 2.72 0.72
N ALA A 66 15.24 1.41 0.46
CA ALA A 66 16.47 0.66 0.73
C ALA A 66 17.67 1.18 -0.09
N ALA A 67 17.41 1.70 -1.29
CA ALA A 67 18.40 2.36 -2.14
C ALA A 67 18.70 3.82 -1.73
N GLY A 68 18.07 4.34 -0.68
CA GLY A 68 18.23 5.73 -0.22
C GLY A 68 17.65 6.78 -1.19
N ARG A 69 16.77 6.36 -2.10
CA ARG A 69 16.07 7.23 -3.06
C ARG A 69 14.81 7.86 -2.49
N LEU A 70 14.27 7.29 -1.42
CA LEU A 70 13.16 7.84 -0.67
C LEU A 70 13.60 8.13 0.75
N MET A 71 13.19 9.28 1.26
CA MET A 71 13.28 9.62 2.68
C MET A 71 11.86 9.61 3.27
N PRO A 72 11.67 9.11 4.50
CA PRO A 72 10.39 9.24 5.18
C PRO A 72 10.11 10.74 5.36
N ALA A 73 9.02 11.21 4.76
CA ALA A 73 8.62 12.61 4.83
C ALA A 73 7.88 12.86 6.14
N ASP A 74 6.79 12.10 6.32
CA ASP A 74 5.96 12.09 7.52
C ASP A 74 5.34 10.69 7.67
N ALA A 75 5.27 10.19 8.90
CA ALA A 75 4.52 8.99 9.22
C ALA A 75 3.19 9.41 9.84
N SER A 76 2.09 9.17 9.13
CA SER A 76 0.75 9.42 9.63
C SER A 76 0.15 8.12 10.19
N THR A 77 -0.79 8.28 11.11
CA THR A 77 -1.60 7.17 11.61
C THR A 77 -2.98 7.29 10.97
N GLU A 78 -3.35 6.27 10.20
CA GLU A 78 -4.68 6.18 9.62
C GLU A 78 -5.52 5.15 10.37
N TRP A 79 -6.79 5.51 10.53
CA TRP A 79 -7.84 4.64 11.02
C TRP A 79 -8.60 4.07 9.84
N THR A 80 -8.79 2.76 9.84
CA THR A 80 -9.61 2.02 8.87
C THR A 80 -10.49 1.03 9.64
N TRP A 81 -11.30 0.24 8.96
CA TRP A 81 -12.09 -0.81 9.59
C TRP A 81 -12.07 -2.09 8.79
N LYS A 82 -12.23 -3.20 9.51
CA LYS A 82 -12.32 -4.55 8.98
C LYS A 82 -13.71 -5.11 9.23
N HIS A 83 -14.33 -5.66 8.19
CA HIS A 83 -15.60 -6.38 8.23
C HIS A 83 -15.36 -7.78 7.70
N ASN A 84 -15.53 -8.79 8.55
CA ASN A 84 -15.10 -10.17 8.26
C ASN A 84 -13.63 -10.23 7.83
N ASN A 85 -13.33 -10.65 6.60
CA ASN A 85 -11.98 -10.68 6.04
C ASN A 85 -11.63 -9.43 5.22
N TYR A 86 -12.59 -8.54 4.96
CA TYR A 86 -12.41 -7.35 4.16
C TYR A 86 -11.92 -6.17 5.00
N VAL A 87 -10.90 -5.45 4.51
CA VAL A 87 -10.38 -4.21 5.11
C VAL A 87 -10.72 -3.05 4.19
N SER A 88 -11.31 -1.98 4.72
CA SER A 88 -11.70 -0.83 3.91
C SER A 88 -10.57 0.21 3.81
N THR A 89 -9.65 0.00 2.87
CA THR A 89 -8.59 0.98 2.58
C THR A 89 -9.16 2.31 2.05
N ALA A 90 -10.26 2.26 1.30
CA ALA A 90 -10.97 3.45 0.78
C ALA A 90 -11.61 4.33 1.88
N SER A 91 -11.85 3.79 3.07
CA SER A 91 -12.35 4.55 4.23
C SER A 91 -11.24 4.93 5.21
N ALA A 92 -9.96 4.75 4.83
CA ALA A 92 -8.85 5.12 5.68
C ALA A 92 -8.81 6.65 5.85
N THR A 93 -8.68 7.11 7.09
CA THR A 93 -8.66 8.54 7.43
C THR A 93 -7.77 8.79 8.64
N THR A 94 -7.16 9.96 8.72
CA THR A 94 -6.40 10.38 9.91
C THR A 94 -7.34 10.86 11.04
N ASP A 95 -8.62 11.10 10.74
CA ASP A 95 -9.64 11.46 11.72
C ASP A 95 -10.31 10.22 12.33
N ARG A 96 -10.06 10.00 13.62
CA ARG A 96 -10.65 8.88 14.36
C ARG A 96 -12.17 8.94 14.43
N GLU A 97 -12.78 10.12 14.58
CA GLU A 97 -14.23 10.26 14.71
C GLU A 97 -14.93 9.95 13.38
N GLU A 98 -14.31 10.32 12.27
CA GLU A 98 -14.78 9.90 10.95
C GLU A 98 -14.70 8.38 10.76
N ALA A 99 -13.61 7.75 11.20
CA ALA A 99 -13.46 6.30 11.12
C ALA A 99 -14.47 5.55 12.00
N GLU A 100 -14.73 6.05 13.22
CA GLU A 100 -15.77 5.50 14.10
C GLU A 100 -17.18 5.65 13.50
N ARG A 101 -17.47 6.78 12.82
CA ARG A 101 -18.71 6.95 12.05
C ARG A 101 -18.81 5.97 10.88
N ALA A 102 -17.71 5.69 10.17
CA ALA A 102 -17.68 4.71 9.09
C ALA A 102 -17.96 3.28 9.61
N VAL A 103 -17.36 2.89 10.74
CA VAL A 103 -17.66 1.63 11.44
C VAL A 103 -19.14 1.55 11.82
N TRP A 104 -19.71 2.62 12.37
CA TRP A 104 -21.13 2.66 12.75
C TRP A 104 -22.05 2.48 11.54
N ARG A 105 -21.76 3.15 10.41
CA ARG A 105 -22.52 2.98 9.15
C ARG A 105 -22.44 1.54 8.67
N CYS A 106 -21.26 0.93 8.70
CA CYS A 106 -21.06 -0.46 8.28
C CYS A 106 -21.85 -1.45 9.15
N ARG A 107 -21.82 -1.29 10.48
CA ARG A 107 -22.59 -2.13 11.42
C ARG A 107 -24.10 -2.00 11.23
N THR A 108 -24.56 -0.77 10.98
CA THR A 108 -25.98 -0.51 10.72
C THR A 108 -26.44 -1.18 9.43
N ALA A 109 -25.60 -1.16 8.39
CA ALA A 109 -25.90 -1.82 7.11
C ALA A 109 -25.77 -3.35 7.17
N ASN A 110 -24.90 -3.88 8.03
CA ASN A 110 -24.60 -5.31 8.15
C ASN A 110 -24.79 -5.79 9.61
N PRO A 111 -26.05 -5.89 10.08
CA PRO A 111 -26.32 -6.30 11.45
C PRO A 111 -25.88 -7.76 11.71
N GLY A 112 -25.10 -7.96 12.77
CA GLY A 112 -24.62 -9.28 13.20
C GLY A 112 -23.19 -9.62 12.76
N ASP A 113 -22.63 -8.88 11.81
CA ASP A 113 -21.27 -9.12 11.35
C ASP A 113 -20.21 -8.43 12.22
N PRO A 114 -19.04 -9.07 12.42
CA PRO A 114 -17.94 -8.45 13.15
C PRO A 114 -17.32 -7.31 12.33
N VAL A 115 -17.54 -6.08 12.79
CA VAL A 115 -16.85 -4.88 12.29
C VAL A 115 -15.92 -4.32 13.36
N ARG A 116 -14.63 -4.20 13.05
CA ARG A 116 -13.59 -3.72 13.97
C ARG A 116 -12.87 -2.51 13.39
N LEU A 117 -12.71 -1.47 14.21
CA LEU A 117 -11.81 -0.37 13.89
C LEU A 117 -10.37 -0.88 13.96
N MET A 118 -9.55 -0.50 13.00
CA MET A 118 -8.13 -0.83 12.90
C MET A 118 -7.32 0.45 12.74
N ARG A 119 -6.03 0.34 13.06
CA ARG A 119 -5.08 1.43 12.96
C ARG A 119 -3.87 0.96 12.16
N ARG A 120 -3.45 1.72 11.15
CA ARG A 120 -2.23 1.47 10.37
C ARG A 120 -1.33 2.69 10.40
N THR A 121 -0.02 2.47 10.32
CA THR A 121 0.95 3.55 10.11
C THR A 121 1.20 3.64 8.61
N VAL A 122 0.95 4.81 8.03
CA VAL A 122 1.26 5.10 6.64
C VAL A 122 2.46 6.04 6.63
N THR A 123 3.51 5.66 5.92
CA THR A 123 4.68 6.52 5.76
C THR A 123 4.61 7.14 4.38
N ASP A 124 4.51 8.47 4.35
CA ASP A 124 4.69 9.23 3.13
C ASP A 124 6.18 9.27 2.79
N TRP A 125 6.48 9.04 1.52
CA TRP A 125 7.85 9.00 1.02
C TRP A 125 8.10 10.19 0.10
N THR A 126 9.19 10.92 0.36
CA THR A 126 9.66 11.98 -0.54
C THR A 126 10.89 11.54 -1.31
N PRO A 127 11.00 11.86 -2.62
CA PRO A 127 12.22 11.63 -3.37
C PRO A 127 13.41 12.34 -2.73
N ALA A 128 14.50 11.60 -2.50
CA ALA A 128 15.72 12.14 -1.95
C ALA A 128 16.32 13.20 -2.91
N GLY A 129 16.59 14.40 -2.40
CA GLY A 129 17.24 15.48 -3.14
C GLY A 129 16.29 16.47 -3.82
N VAL A 130 14.96 16.32 -3.69
CA VAL A 130 14.01 17.37 -4.06
C VAL A 130 13.89 18.35 -2.89
N LYS A 131 14.51 19.52 -3.02
CA LYS A 131 14.29 20.63 -2.08
C LYS A 131 12.88 21.19 -2.33
N PRO A 132 12.08 21.50 -1.29
CA PRO A 132 10.78 22.15 -1.46
C PRO A 132 10.91 23.49 -2.19
#